data_AF-A0A2P4XC55-F1
#
_entry.id   AF-A0A2P4XC55-F1
#
_cell.length_a   1.000
_cell.length_b   1.000
_cell.length_c   1.000
_cell.angle_alpha   90.00
_cell.angle_beta   90.00
_cell.angle_gamma   90.00
#
_symmetry.space_group_name_H-M   'P 1'
#
loop_
_entity.id
_entity.type
_entity.pdbx_description
1 polymer ?
#
loop_
_entity_poly.entity_id
_entity_poly.type
_entity_poly.pdbx_seq_one_letter_code
_entity_poly.pdbx_strand_id
1 'polypeptide(L)'
;MSSGAAEAVVSTLHQVQQLTAAMARLDEKVSAGHPPSQSGQLQRELDEAKREALDAERRARDAERRLHESALRTTAPDLNSPGVMAAIQAAVQQAAKAERERTEAAAAQHLQQRHLQRELDEAKREALDAERRARDAERRLHESALRTTAPDLNSPGVMA
;
A
#
# COMPACT_ATOMS: atom_id res chain seq x y z
N MET A 1 -25.84 -10.16 24.21
CA MET A 1 -25.89 -11.46 24.89
C MET A 1 -25.46 -12.54 23.88
N SER A 2 -24.20 -12.97 23.92
CA SER A 2 -23.61 -13.96 22.98
C SER A 2 -22.52 -14.81 23.67
N SER A 3 -22.75 -15.21 24.93
CA SER A 3 -21.78 -16.02 25.70
C SER A 3 -21.94 -17.52 25.42
N GLY A 4 -23.18 -18.02 25.43
CA GLY A 4 -23.43 -19.47 25.40
C GLY A 4 -23.03 -20.18 24.11
N ALA A 5 -23.03 -19.50 22.96
CA ALA A 5 -22.65 -20.13 21.70
C ALA A 5 -21.13 -20.25 21.54
N ALA A 6 -20.36 -19.28 22.05
CA ALA A 6 -18.91 -19.35 22.08
C ALA A 6 -18.42 -20.40 23.10
N GLU A 7 -19.06 -20.44 24.27
CA GLU A 7 -18.81 -21.48 25.29
C GLU A 7 -19.13 -22.89 24.76
N ALA A 8 -20.21 -23.04 23.99
CA ALA A 8 -20.56 -24.32 23.36
C ALA A 8 -19.48 -24.79 22.37
N VAL A 9 -18.94 -23.90 21.54
CA VAL A 9 -17.85 -24.23 20.61
C VAL A 9 -16.59 -24.66 21.36
N VAL A 10 -16.18 -23.89 22.38
CA VAL A 10 -15.02 -24.22 23.22
C VAL A 10 -15.21 -25.57 23.92
N SER A 11 -16.40 -25.85 24.44
CA SER A 11 -16.72 -27.13 25.06
C SER A 11 -16.67 -28.30 24.07
N THR A 12 -17.21 -28.13 22.86
CA THR A 12 -17.16 -29.18 21.83
C THR A 12 -15.75 -29.44 21.32
N LEU A 13 -14.93 -28.39 21.17
CA LEU A 13 -13.53 -28.53 20.78
C LEU A 13 -12.72 -29.29 21.85
N HIS A 14 -12.98 -28.99 23.13
CA HIS A 14 -12.34 -29.70 24.24
C HIS A 14 -12.71 -31.20 24.25
N GLN A 15 -13.98 -31.53 23.97
CA GLN A 15 -14.42 -32.93 23.84
C GLN A 15 -13.71 -33.65 22.70
N VAL A 16 -13.59 -33.02 21.52
CA VAL A 16 -12.85 -33.59 20.38
C VAL A 16 -11.39 -33.87 20.73
N GLN A 17 -10.73 -32.98 21.47
CA GLN A 17 -9.35 -33.19 21.93
C GLN A 17 -9.22 -34.38 22.88
N GLN A 18 -10.15 -34.52 23.83
CA GLN A 18 -10.17 -35.64 24.78
C GLN A 18 -10.41 -36.98 24.05
N LEU A 19 -11.36 -37.02 23.12
CA LEU A 19 -11.64 -38.20 22.27
C LEU A 19 -10.44 -38.59 21.42
N THR A 20 -9.76 -37.61 20.81
CA THR A 20 -8.54 -37.84 20.02
C THR A 20 -7.43 -38.46 20.87
N ALA A 21 -7.24 -37.96 22.10
CA ALA A 21 -6.25 -38.51 23.03
C ALA A 21 -6.61 -39.93 23.51
N ALA A 22 -7.89 -40.21 23.74
CA ALA A 22 -8.37 -41.54 24.10
C ALA A 22 -8.17 -42.56 22.96
N MET A 23 -8.46 -42.15 21.71
CA MET A 23 -8.22 -42.96 20.52
C MET A 23 -6.75 -43.32 20.34
N ALA A 24 -5.83 -42.37 20.52
CA ALA A 24 -4.39 -42.63 20.41
C ALA A 24 -3.92 -43.70 21.42
N ARG A 25 -4.45 -43.67 22.66
CA ARG A 25 -4.14 -44.66 23.70
C ARG A 25 -4.75 -46.03 23.40
N LEU A 26 -5.95 -46.09 22.80
CA LEU A 26 -6.59 -47.34 22.39
C LEU A 26 -5.85 -47.97 21.19
N ASP A 27 -5.44 -47.17 20.22
CA ASP A 27 -4.69 -47.61 19.04
C ASP A 27 -3.32 -48.20 19.43
N GLU A 28 -2.64 -47.58 20.39
CA GLU A 28 -1.38 -48.10 20.97
C GLU A 28 -1.59 -49.45 21.67
N LYS A 29 -2.68 -49.60 22.45
CA LYS A 29 -3.03 -50.86 23.12
C LYS A 29 -3.38 -51.98 22.15
N VAL A 30 -4.10 -51.66 21.08
CA VAL A 30 -4.42 -52.63 20.00
C VAL A 30 -3.13 -53.06 19.30
N SER A 31 -2.24 -52.12 19.00
CA SER A 31 -0.95 -52.38 18.32
C SER A 31 0.05 -53.16 19.19
N ALA A 32 -0.05 -53.08 20.53
CA ALA A 32 0.84 -53.77 21.47
C ALA A 32 0.64 -55.30 21.56
N GLY A 33 -0.31 -55.89 20.81
CA GLY A 33 -0.43 -57.34 20.68
C GLY A 33 -0.98 -58.06 21.92
N HIS A 34 -2.17 -57.67 22.37
CA HIS A 34 -2.90 -58.32 23.47
C HIS A 34 -3.50 -59.70 23.06
N PRO A 35 -3.85 -60.58 24.03
CA PRO A 35 -4.43 -61.89 23.73
C PRO A 35 -5.75 -61.78 22.93
N PRO A 36 -6.07 -62.75 22.06
CA PRO A 36 -7.16 -62.64 21.07
C PRO A 36 -8.55 -62.40 21.67
N SER A 37 -8.77 -62.78 22.93
CA SER A 37 -10.00 -62.51 23.69
C SER A 37 -10.18 -61.02 24.05
N GLN A 38 -9.09 -60.26 24.18
CA GLN A 38 -9.09 -58.82 24.49
C GLN A 38 -8.98 -57.95 23.24
N SER A 39 -8.30 -58.45 22.19
CA SER A 39 -8.11 -57.71 20.94
C SER A 39 -9.43 -57.34 20.24
N GLY A 40 -10.42 -58.25 20.25
CA GLY A 40 -11.74 -57.97 19.67
C GLY A 40 -12.59 -56.99 20.48
N GLN A 41 -12.32 -56.81 21.77
CA GLN A 41 -12.97 -55.80 22.60
C GLN A 41 -12.31 -54.42 22.41
N LEU A 42 -10.98 -54.36 22.45
CA LEU A 42 -10.21 -53.14 22.21
C LEU A 42 -10.46 -52.56 20.81
N GLN A 43 -10.59 -53.41 19.78
CA GLN A 43 -10.94 -52.96 18.44
C GLN A 43 -12.33 -52.31 18.38
N ARG A 44 -13.32 -52.87 19.09
CA ARG A 44 -14.68 -52.30 19.17
C ARG A 44 -14.69 -50.96 19.90
N GLU A 45 -13.96 -50.85 21.01
CA GLU A 45 -13.81 -49.60 21.75
C GLU A 45 -13.12 -48.51 20.91
N LEU A 46 -12.12 -48.89 20.10
CA LEU A 46 -11.47 -47.97 19.17
C LEU A 46 -12.41 -47.50 18.05
N ASP A 47 -13.23 -48.40 17.50
CA ASP A 47 -14.20 -48.06 16.45
C ASP A 47 -15.34 -47.20 16.98
N GLU A 48 -15.77 -47.40 18.22
CA GLU A 48 -16.74 -46.55 18.91
C GLU A 48 -16.18 -45.15 19.19
N ALA A 49 -14.95 -45.07 19.71
CA ALA A 49 -14.27 -43.80 19.93
C ALA A 49 -14.08 -43.00 18.63
N LYS A 50 -13.78 -43.69 17.50
CA LYS A 50 -13.71 -43.07 16.16
C LYS A 50 -15.05 -42.47 15.73
N ARG A 51 -16.15 -43.18 15.97
CA ARG A 51 -17.50 -42.68 15.64
C ARG A 51 -17.86 -41.46 16.49
N GLU A 52 -17.60 -41.53 17.79
CA GLU A 52 -17.91 -40.45 18.71
C GLU A 52 -17.08 -39.18 18.42
N ALA A 53 -15.82 -39.33 18.03
CA ALA A 53 -14.97 -38.22 17.59
C ALA A 53 -15.54 -37.51 16.35
N LEU A 54 -15.99 -38.27 15.34
CA LEU A 54 -16.61 -37.71 14.13
C LEU A 54 -17.92 -36.98 14.43
N ASP A 55 -18.71 -37.49 15.37
CA ASP A 55 -19.96 -36.85 15.78
C ASP A 55 -19.74 -35.61 16.65
N ALA A 56 -18.69 -35.60 17.47
CA ALA A 56 -18.25 -34.40 18.19
C ALA A 56 -17.74 -33.32 17.22
N GLU A 57 -16.98 -33.70 16.19
CA GLU A 57 -16.50 -32.78 15.14
C GLU A 57 -17.66 -32.17 14.34
N ARG A 58 -18.67 -32.99 13.98
CA ARG A 58 -19.89 -32.50 13.33
C ARG A 58 -20.62 -31.47 14.20
N ARG A 59 -20.75 -31.72 15.50
CA ARG A 59 -21.37 -30.78 16.46
C ARG A 59 -20.59 -29.47 16.59
N ALA A 60 -19.26 -29.53 16.60
CA ALA A 60 -18.41 -28.34 16.64
C ALA A 60 -18.60 -27.46 15.39
N ARG A 61 -18.59 -28.06 14.19
CA ARG A 61 -18.83 -27.34 12.93
C ARG A 61 -20.23 -26.72 12.87
N ASP A 62 -21.23 -27.41 13.40
CA ASP A 62 -22.60 -26.88 13.48
C ASP A 62 -22.68 -25.64 14.40
N ALA A 63 -22.04 -25.72 15.56
CA ALA A 63 -21.98 -24.61 16.51
C ALA A 63 -21.20 -23.40 15.94
N GLU A 64 -20.08 -23.63 15.25
CA GLU A 64 -19.34 -22.58 14.53
C GLU A 64 -20.18 -21.91 13.45
N ARG A 65 -20.91 -22.70 12.64
CA ARG A 65 -21.80 -22.15 11.60
C ARG A 65 -22.88 -21.27 12.20
N ARG A 66 -23.51 -21.72 13.29
CA ARG A 66 -24.54 -20.96 14.01
C ARG A 66 -23.99 -19.67 14.62
N LEU A 67 -22.77 -19.70 15.14
CA LEU A 67 -22.08 -18.49 15.60
C LEU A 67 -21.86 -17.49 14.46
N HIS A 68 -21.39 -17.97 13.31
CA HIS A 68 -21.13 -17.13 12.15
C HIS A 68 -22.42 -16.50 11.61
N GLU A 69 -23.49 -17.29 11.47
CA GLU A 69 -24.83 -16.81 11.08
C GLU A 69 -25.39 -15.77 12.07
N SER A 70 -25.14 -15.97 13.37
CA SER A 70 -25.56 -15.03 14.42
C SER A 70 -24.77 -13.72 14.34
N ALA A 71 -23.46 -13.78 14.12
CA ALA A 71 -22.62 -12.61 13.95
C ALA A 71 -23.08 -11.77 12.76
N LEU A 72 -23.33 -12.40 11.60
CA LEU A 72 -23.82 -11.72 10.40
C LEU A 72 -25.17 -11.03 10.61
N ARG A 73 -26.08 -11.61 11.40
CA ARG A 73 -27.36 -10.98 11.77
C ARG A 73 -27.19 -9.76 12.70
N THR A 74 -26.12 -9.72 13.49
CA THR A 74 -25.86 -8.62 14.43
C THR A 74 -25.00 -7.50 13.87
N THR A 75 -24.35 -7.70 12.71
CA THR A 75 -23.37 -6.74 12.14
C THR A 75 -23.72 -6.25 10.74
N ALA A 76 -24.97 -6.33 10.28
CA ALA A 76 -25.35 -5.54 9.11
C ALA A 76 -25.51 -4.08 9.58
N PRO A 77 -24.57 -3.16 9.24
CA PRO A 77 -24.79 -1.76 9.54
C PRO A 77 -26.05 -1.33 8.78
N ASP A 78 -27.02 -0.77 9.48
CA ASP A 78 -28.12 -0.10 8.82
C ASP A 78 -27.54 1.11 8.09
N LEU A 79 -27.31 0.95 6.79
CA LEU A 79 -26.75 1.99 5.93
C LEU A 79 -27.68 3.22 5.84
N ASN A 80 -28.94 3.08 6.27
CA ASN A 80 -29.91 4.18 6.38
C ASN A 80 -29.94 4.81 7.78
N SER A 81 -29.11 4.34 8.72
CA SER A 81 -28.98 4.97 10.02
C SER A 81 -28.48 6.42 9.86
N PRO A 82 -29.11 7.40 10.53
CA PRO A 82 -28.70 8.81 10.46
C PRO A 82 -27.22 9.04 10.75
N GLY A 83 -26.63 8.26 11.66
CA GLY A 83 -25.21 8.35 12.00
C GLY A 83 -24.29 7.86 10.88
N VAL A 84 -24.67 6.80 10.17
CA VAL A 84 -23.91 6.27 9.03
C VAL A 84 -24.02 7.21 7.83
N MET A 85 -25.22 7.72 7.53
CA MET A 85 -25.40 8.71 6.47
C MET A 85 -24.63 10.00 6.74
N ALA A 86 -24.63 10.48 7.99
CA ALA A 86 -23.85 11.66 8.38
C ALA A 86 -22.34 11.44 8.21
N ALA A 87 -21.83 10.26 8.58
CA ALA A 87 -20.43 9.90 8.38
C ALA A 87 -20.06 9.83 6.89
N ILE A 88 -20.92 9.26 6.06
CA ILE A 88 -20.74 9.22 4.59
C ILE A 88 -20.73 10.64 4.02
N GLN A 89 -21.68 11.49 4.42
CA GLN A 89 -21.77 12.86 3.93
C GLN A 89 -20.56 13.70 4.36
N ALA A 90 -20.08 13.54 5.60
CA ALA A 90 -18.87 14.18 6.08
C ALA A 90 -17.63 13.73 5.29
N ALA A 91 -17.49 12.43 5.02
CA ALA A 91 -16.40 11.89 4.22
C ALA A 91 -16.41 12.44 2.78
N VAL A 92 -17.59 12.54 2.16
CA VAL A 92 -17.75 13.14 0.83
C VAL A 92 -17.35 14.61 0.82
N GLN A 93 -17.77 15.39 1.82
CA GLN A 93 -17.38 16.80 1.93
C GLN A 93 -15.87 16.97 2.16
N GLN A 94 -15.27 16.11 2.98
CA GLN A 94 -13.83 16.13 3.21
C GLN A 94 -13.05 15.77 1.94
N ALA A 95 -13.51 14.79 1.18
CA ALA A 95 -12.91 14.42 -0.10
C ALA A 95 -12.98 15.56 -1.11
N ALA A 96 -14.15 16.20 -1.25
CA ALA A 96 -14.34 17.35 -2.14
C ALA A 96 -13.42 18.53 -1.75
N LYS A 97 -13.27 18.80 -0.45
CA LYS A 97 -12.35 19.83 0.05
C LYS A 97 -10.90 19.49 -0.29
N ALA A 98 -10.47 18.26 -0.03
CA ALA A 98 -9.11 17.82 -0.32
C ALA A 98 -8.79 17.88 -1.82
N GLU A 99 -9.74 17.54 -2.69
CA GLU A 99 -9.57 17.66 -4.14
C GLU A 99 -9.44 19.12 -4.60
N ARG A 100 -10.24 20.02 -4.02
CA ARG A 100 -10.11 21.44 -4.28
C ARG A 100 -8.75 21.98 -3.86
N GLU A 101 -8.28 21.65 -2.66
CA GLU A 101 -6.96 22.07 -2.17
C GLU A 101 -5.83 21.54 -3.08
N ARG A 102 -5.94 20.29 -3.55
CA ARG A 102 -4.97 19.71 -4.50
C ARG A 102 -4.96 20.43 -5.83
N THR A 103 -6.11 20.77 -6.39
CA THR A 103 -6.21 21.47 -7.67
C THR A 103 -5.71 22.91 -7.57
N GLU A 104 -6.02 23.61 -6.48
CA GLU A 104 -5.49 24.95 -6.21
C GLU A 104 -3.95 24.94 -6.04
N ALA A 105 -3.42 23.97 -5.30
CA ALA A 105 -1.96 23.80 -5.15
C ALA A 105 -1.27 23.49 -6.49
N ALA A 106 -1.85 22.60 -7.30
CA ALA A 106 -1.32 22.28 -8.63
C ALA A 106 -1.32 23.50 -9.56
N ALA A 107 -2.39 24.31 -9.53
CA ALA A 107 -2.48 25.54 -10.31
C ALA A 107 -1.42 26.56 -9.88
N ALA A 108 -1.21 26.76 -8.57
CA ALA A 108 -0.18 27.64 -8.04
C ALA A 108 1.23 27.20 -8.47
N GLN A 109 1.54 25.91 -8.38
CA GLN A 109 2.81 25.35 -8.85
C GLN A 109 3.00 25.56 -10.35
N HIS A 110 1.96 25.39 -11.17
CA HIS A 110 2.05 25.59 -12.61
C HIS A 110 2.35 27.05 -12.97
N LEU A 111 1.71 28.01 -12.27
CA LEU A 111 1.99 29.43 -12.46
C LEU A 111 3.42 29.79 -12.05
N GLN A 112 3.90 29.26 -10.92
CA GLN A 112 5.27 29.46 -10.46
C GLN A 112 6.29 28.89 -11.45
N GLN A 113 6.08 27.68 -11.96
CA GLN A 113 6.95 27.09 -12.98
C GLN A 113 6.98 27.92 -14.26
N ARG A 114 5.82 28.45 -14.70
CA ARG A 114 5.77 29.35 -15.85
C ARG A 114 6.53 30.65 -15.63
N HIS A 115 6.50 31.21 -14.42
CA HIS A 115 7.27 32.41 -14.09
C HIS A 115 8.77 32.13 -14.18
N LEU A 116 9.23 31.09 -13.49
CA LEU A 116 10.64 30.69 -13.50
C LEU A 116 11.13 30.37 -14.91
N GLN A 117 10.29 29.73 -15.74
CA GLN A 117 10.64 29.44 -17.13
C GLN A 117 10.83 30.73 -17.95
N ARG A 118 9.96 31.74 -17.74
CA ARG A 118 10.10 33.04 -18.42
C ARG A 118 11.38 33.75 -18.00
N GLU A 119 11.69 33.78 -16.70
CA GLU A 119 12.93 34.38 -16.19
C GLU A 119 14.17 33.68 -16.76
N LEU A 120 14.14 32.35 -16.85
CA LEU A 120 15.23 31.57 -17.45
C LEU A 120 15.39 31.86 -18.95
N ASP A 121 14.29 31.99 -19.69
CA ASP A 121 14.33 32.30 -21.12
C ASP A 121 14.81 33.74 -21.37
N GLU A 122 14.46 34.68 -20.49
CA GLU A 122 14.95 36.07 -20.53
C GLU A 122 16.44 36.15 -20.22
N ALA A 123 16.90 35.51 -19.14
CA ALA A 123 18.32 35.43 -18.79
C ALA A 123 19.16 34.79 -19.90
N LYS A 124 18.64 33.77 -20.59
CA LYS A 124 19.30 33.17 -21.76
C LYS A 124 19.45 34.16 -22.91
N ARG A 125 18.42 34.97 -23.19
CA ARG A 125 18.48 36.00 -24.24
C ARG A 125 19.51 37.06 -23.88
N GLU A 126 19.51 37.55 -22.66
CA GLU A 126 20.48 38.53 -22.17
C GLU A 126 21.91 38.00 -22.26
N ALA A 127 22.14 36.74 -21.88
CA ALA A 127 23.45 36.11 -21.99
C ALA A 127 23.93 36.02 -23.46
N LEU A 128 23.05 35.63 -24.39
CA LEU A 128 23.37 35.59 -25.82
C LEU A 128 23.66 36.98 -26.40
N ASP A 129 22.93 38.00 -25.96
CA ASP A 129 23.18 39.38 -26.40
C ASP A 129 24.48 39.94 -25.82
N ALA A 130 24.79 39.63 -24.57
CA ALA A 130 26.07 39.97 -23.96
C ALA A 130 27.25 39.29 -24.70
N GLU A 131 27.10 38.01 -25.06
CA GLU A 131 28.11 37.27 -25.82
C GLU A 131 28.35 37.88 -27.21
N ARG A 132 27.28 38.27 -27.91
CA ARG A 132 27.41 38.98 -29.20
C ARG A 132 28.16 40.30 -29.05
N ARG A 133 27.82 41.12 -28.06
CA ARG A 133 28.50 42.39 -27.78
C ARG A 133 29.98 42.18 -27.46
N ALA A 134 30.31 41.15 -26.69
CA ALA A 134 31.69 40.80 -26.38
C ALA A 134 32.48 40.44 -27.65
N ARG A 135 31.93 39.56 -28.51
CA ARG A 135 32.56 39.19 -29.79
C ARG A 135 32.74 40.39 -30.73
N ASP A 136 31.77 41.31 -30.77
CA ASP A 136 31.88 42.53 -31.58
C ASP A 136 32.94 43.49 -31.04
N ALA A 137 33.05 43.63 -29.72
CA ALA A 137 34.11 44.41 -29.09
C ALA A 137 35.50 43.82 -29.37
N GLU A 138 35.65 42.49 -29.25
CA GLU A 138 36.89 41.78 -29.60
C GLU A 138 37.29 42.00 -31.06
N ARG A 139 36.33 41.91 -31.99
CA ARG A 139 36.58 42.19 -33.42
C ARG A 139 37.07 43.62 -33.65
N ARG A 140 36.41 44.61 -33.04
CA ARG A 140 36.80 46.03 -33.16
C ARG A 140 38.20 46.28 -32.59
N LEU A 141 38.53 45.65 -31.46
CA LEU A 141 39.87 45.73 -30.88
C LEU A 141 40.91 45.12 -31.82
N HIS A 142 40.63 43.95 -32.39
CA HIS A 142 41.51 43.29 -33.35
C HIS A 142 41.73 44.14 -34.61
N GLU A 143 40.66 44.70 -35.19
CA GLU A 143 40.73 45.61 -36.34
C GLU A 143 41.53 46.89 -36.02
N SER A 144 41.32 47.48 -34.84
CA SER A 144 42.06 48.67 -34.42
C SER A 144 43.56 48.39 -34.25
N ALA A 145 43.92 47.22 -33.69
CA ALA A 145 45.30 46.80 -33.53
C ALA A 145 46.00 46.60 -34.90
N LEU A 146 45.32 45.95 -35.85
CA LEU A 146 45.83 45.77 -37.22
C LEU A 146 46.06 47.11 -37.92
N ARG A 147 45.17 48.09 -37.71
CA ARG A 147 45.28 49.43 -38.29
C ARG A 147 46.44 50.24 -37.71
N THR A 148 46.76 50.06 -36.44
CA THR A 148 47.92 50.70 -35.79
C THR A 148 49.26 50.06 -36.15
N THR A 149 49.25 48.82 -36.64
CA THR A 149 50.47 48.12 -37.10
C THR A 149 50.78 48.30 -38.59
N ALA A 150 49.91 48.98 -39.34
CA ALA A 150 50.19 49.33 -40.74
C ALA A 150 51.12 50.55 -40.78
N PRO A 151 52.36 50.45 -41.30
CA PRO A 151 53.24 51.60 -41.44
C PRO A 151 52.64 52.60 -42.42
N ASP A 152 52.57 53.86 -42.01
CA ASP A 152 52.10 54.98 -42.82
C ASP A 152 53.10 55.23 -43.96
N LEU A 153 52.87 54.61 -45.12
CA LEU A 153 53.71 54.74 -46.32
C LEU A 153 53.44 56.03 -47.10
N ASN A 154 52.80 57.05 -46.49
CA ASN A 154 52.45 58.28 -47.20
C ASN A 154 52.81 59.54 -46.42
N SER A 155 54.05 59.66 -45.97
CA SER A 155 54.66 60.96 -45.68
C SER A 155 55.41 61.45 -46.93
N PRO A 156 54.93 62.49 -47.64
CA PRO A 156 55.71 63.12 -48.70
C PRO A 156 56.86 63.88 -48.05
N GLY A 157 58.07 63.33 -48.19
CA GLY A 157 59.31 63.95 -47.74
C GLY A 157 59.46 65.34 -48.35
N VAL A 158 59.44 66.33 -47.47
CA VAL A 158 59.74 67.73 -47.76
C VAL A 158 61.19 67.85 -48.20
N MET A 159 61.38 68.57 -49.31
CA MET A 159 62.66 68.96 -49.89
C MET A 159 63.60 69.64 -48.87
N ALA A 160 64.86 69.21 -48.86
CA ALA A 160 66.02 70.03 -48.51
C ALA A 160 67.25 69.48 -49.23
#